data_AF-A0AAE0QWJ4-F1
#
_entry.id   AF-A0AAE0QWJ4-F1
#
_cell.length_a   1.000
_cell.length_b   1.000
_cell.length_c   1.000
_cell.angle_alpha   90.00
_cell.angle_beta   90.00
_cell.angle_gamma   90.00
#
_symmetry.space_group_name_H-M   'P 1'
#
loop_
_entity.id
_entity.type
_entity.pdbx_description
1 polymer ?
#
loop_
_entity_poly.entity_id
_entity_poly.type
_entity_poly.pdbx_seq_one_letter_code
_entity_poly.pdbx_strand_id
1 'polypeptide(L)'
;MPDRLGRPKRIVRVCWERLADPSVRGVCNSHLQESFNQIPREIGDIESEWTMFSSSIVDAAIWSCGRKVSGAGRGGNPRTQWWTLEVRDAVKLKKESYRAWLARGTPETAEAYQQAKRTTTVVVLEAKTRVWEEFGEAMEKDYWTASWKFWQTVWRLRRGKQLTANTVYSGGGELLASNGDIIGWWNEYFEYLLNPTDTPSVEETEAEDSEVDSFITQAEVTEVLGGKAAGVDEIHPEYLKSLEVVGLSWLTRLCNIAWRSGTVPLDWATAVVIPLFKKGDRRVCSNYRGITLLSLPGKVYSRVLERRVQPLVEPQIQEEQCRFQPSHGTLDQLYTLHRVLEGSWEFAQPVHMCFVDLEKAFDRVPRGILWEILWEYGVHGPL
;
A
#
# COMPACT_ATOMS: atom_id res chain seq x y z
N MET A 1 -14.56 33.41 -0.81
CA MET A 1 -13.09 33.43 -0.69
C MET A 1 -12.57 32.16 -1.34
N PRO A 2 -11.87 32.22 -2.49
CA PRO A 2 -11.45 31.03 -3.22
C PRO A 2 -10.37 30.27 -2.44
N ASP A 3 -10.49 28.95 -2.48
CA ASP A 3 -9.69 28.00 -1.72
C ASP A 3 -8.21 28.06 -2.14
N ARG A 4 -7.31 28.30 -1.19
CA ARG A 4 -5.87 28.38 -1.47
C ARG A 4 -5.32 26.96 -1.61
N LEU A 5 -5.20 26.50 -2.86
CA LEU A 5 -4.54 25.26 -3.26
C LEU A 5 -3.10 25.22 -2.69
N GLY A 6 -2.82 24.24 -1.83
CA GLY A 6 -1.47 23.98 -1.31
C GLY A 6 -1.35 23.64 0.18
N ARG A 7 -2.42 23.73 0.98
CA ARG A 7 -2.40 23.13 2.33
C ARG A 7 -2.64 21.61 2.23
N PRO A 8 -1.86 20.76 2.93
CA PRO A 8 -2.20 19.35 3.02
C PRO A 8 -3.63 19.24 3.58
N LYS A 9 -4.52 18.59 2.83
CA LYS A 9 -5.89 18.32 3.28
C LYS A 9 -5.78 17.68 4.67
N ARG A 10 -6.39 18.31 5.67
CA ARG A 10 -6.53 17.70 7.00
C ARG A 10 -7.50 16.54 6.83
N ILE A 11 -6.97 15.33 6.78
CA ILE A 11 -7.80 14.13 6.68
C ILE A 11 -8.08 13.70 8.11
N VAL A 12 -9.37 13.69 8.45
CA VAL A 12 -9.85 13.12 9.71
C VAL A 12 -9.94 11.62 9.49
N ARG A 13 -9.20 10.85 10.27
CA ARG A 13 -9.12 9.38 10.19
C ARG A 13 -9.50 8.76 11.51
N VAL A 14 -10.01 7.54 11.49
CA VAL A 14 -10.26 6.78 12.71
C VAL A 14 -8.92 6.35 13.33
N CYS A 15 -8.83 6.39 14.67
CA CYS A 15 -7.64 5.98 15.44
C CYS A 15 -7.58 4.47 15.63
N TRP A 16 -7.65 3.71 14.54
CA TRP A 16 -7.76 2.26 14.61
C TRP A 16 -6.64 1.55 15.40
N GLU A 17 -5.46 2.16 15.53
CA GLU A 17 -4.35 1.70 16.39
C GLU A 17 -4.78 1.43 17.84
N ARG A 18 -5.84 2.08 18.33
CA ARG A 18 -6.37 1.87 19.69
C ARG A 18 -7.06 0.52 19.88
N LEU A 19 -7.43 -0.20 18.82
CA LEU A 19 -7.94 -1.58 18.90
C LEU A 19 -6.88 -2.60 19.35
N ALA A 20 -5.60 -2.19 19.41
CA ALA A 20 -4.55 -2.97 20.08
C ALA A 20 -4.84 -3.14 21.59
N ASP A 21 -5.53 -2.19 22.22
CA ASP A 21 -5.95 -2.28 23.61
C ASP A 21 -7.16 -3.21 23.76
N PRO A 22 -7.06 -4.29 24.57
CA PRO A 22 -8.17 -5.24 24.79
C PRO A 22 -9.43 -4.59 25.34
N SER A 23 -9.32 -3.52 26.13
CA SER A 23 -10.48 -2.83 26.71
C SER A 23 -11.28 -2.07 25.64
N VAL A 24 -10.59 -1.33 24.77
CA VAL A 24 -11.18 -0.61 23.64
C VAL A 24 -11.80 -1.59 22.65
N ARG A 25 -11.15 -2.75 22.44
CA ARG A 25 -11.66 -3.83 21.59
C ARG A 25 -12.98 -4.40 22.13
N GLY A 26 -13.06 -4.70 23.42
CA GLY A 26 -14.30 -5.21 24.03
C GLY A 26 -15.47 -4.24 23.84
N VAL A 27 -15.23 -2.95 24.05
CA VAL A 27 -16.22 -1.88 23.85
C VAL A 27 -16.67 -1.78 22.38
N CYS A 28 -15.73 -1.85 21.44
CA CYS A 28 -16.04 -1.86 20.00
C CYS A 28 -16.89 -3.09 19.61
N ASN A 29 -16.54 -4.27 20.16
CA ASN A 29 -17.24 -5.52 19.86
C ASN A 29 -18.67 -5.52 20.41
N SER A 30 -18.89 -5.00 21.63
CA SER A 30 -20.24 -4.86 22.18
C SER A 30 -21.12 -3.95 21.32
N HIS A 31 -20.59 -2.80 20.88
CA HIS A 31 -21.33 -1.86 20.02
C HIS A 31 -21.68 -2.47 18.65
N LEU A 32 -20.76 -3.27 18.08
CA LEU A 32 -21.01 -4.00 16.83
C LEU A 32 -22.04 -5.11 17.01
N GLN A 33 -22.00 -5.83 18.13
CA GLN A 33 -22.98 -6.86 18.44
C GLN A 33 -24.38 -6.29 18.64
N GLU A 34 -24.50 -5.14 19.30
CA GLU A 34 -25.76 -4.41 19.44
C GLU A 34 -26.28 -3.90 18.09
N SER A 35 -25.42 -3.28 17.30
CA SER A 35 -25.75 -2.81 15.95
C SER A 35 -26.23 -3.98 15.09
N PHE A 36 -25.58 -5.15 15.21
CA PHE A 36 -25.91 -6.32 14.42
C PHE A 36 -27.23 -7.00 14.83
N ASN A 37 -27.53 -7.05 16.12
CA ASN A 37 -28.80 -7.61 16.59
C ASN A 37 -30.02 -6.81 16.08
N GLN A 38 -29.82 -5.57 15.63
CA GLN A 38 -30.85 -4.71 15.07
C GLN A 38 -31.00 -4.86 13.54
N ILE A 39 -30.13 -5.63 12.88
CA ILE A 39 -30.16 -5.79 11.43
C ILE A 39 -31.24 -6.80 11.02
N PRO A 40 -32.15 -6.45 10.09
CA PRO A 40 -33.15 -7.38 9.57
C PRO A 40 -32.51 -8.66 9.02
N ARG A 41 -33.12 -9.82 9.29
CA ARG A 41 -32.64 -11.12 8.78
C ARG A 41 -32.98 -11.35 7.31
N GLU A 42 -33.84 -10.52 6.73
CA GLU A 42 -34.16 -10.56 5.30
C GLU A 42 -32.91 -10.23 4.48
N ILE A 43 -32.76 -10.90 3.34
CA ILE A 43 -31.61 -10.69 2.45
C ILE A 43 -31.89 -9.40 1.68
N GLY A 44 -31.19 -8.32 2.03
CA GLY A 44 -31.20 -7.09 1.23
C GLY A 44 -30.37 -7.23 -0.04
N ASP A 45 -30.43 -6.22 -0.90
CA ASP A 45 -29.45 -6.04 -1.98
C ASP A 45 -28.02 -5.91 -1.38
N ILE A 46 -27.02 -6.35 -2.15
CA ILE A 46 -25.63 -6.41 -1.70
C ILE A 46 -25.05 -5.04 -1.34
N GLU A 47 -25.46 -3.98 -2.04
CA GLU A 47 -25.01 -2.61 -1.74
C GLU A 47 -25.57 -2.12 -0.41
N SER A 48 -26.84 -2.41 -0.16
CA SER A 48 -27.51 -2.06 1.09
C SER A 48 -26.85 -2.77 2.28
N GLU A 49 -26.60 -4.07 2.16
CA GLU A 49 -25.91 -4.89 3.19
C GLU A 49 -24.47 -4.41 3.42
N TRP A 50 -23.75 -4.09 2.35
CA TRP A 50 -22.40 -3.52 2.41
C TRP A 50 -22.38 -2.15 3.09
N THR A 51 -23.32 -1.28 2.73
CA THR A 51 -23.42 0.07 3.31
C THR A 51 -23.70 0.00 4.81
N MET A 52 -24.63 -0.86 5.24
CA MET A 52 -24.92 -1.08 6.65
C MET A 52 -23.72 -1.63 7.43
N PHE A 53 -23.01 -2.59 6.84
CA PHE A 53 -21.82 -3.18 7.45
C PHE A 53 -20.68 -2.17 7.59
N SER A 54 -20.35 -1.48 6.51
CA SER A 54 -19.27 -0.49 6.47
C SER A 54 -19.55 0.68 7.41
N SER A 55 -20.77 1.22 7.42
CA SER A 55 -21.14 2.30 8.34
C SER A 55 -21.08 1.84 9.79
N SER A 56 -21.58 0.64 10.11
CA SER A 56 -21.57 0.08 11.47
C SER A 56 -20.14 -0.12 11.99
N ILE A 57 -19.22 -0.60 11.15
CA ILE A 57 -17.80 -0.72 11.47
C ILE A 57 -17.18 0.66 11.74
N VAL A 58 -17.41 1.61 10.83
CA VAL A 58 -16.85 2.96 10.95
C VAL A 58 -17.40 3.67 12.17
N ASP A 59 -18.68 3.57 12.46
CA ASP A 59 -19.33 4.21 13.61
C ASP A 59 -18.88 3.59 14.93
N ALA A 60 -18.86 2.26 15.04
CA ALA A 60 -18.33 1.57 16.22
C ALA A 60 -16.86 1.92 16.48
N ALA A 61 -16.07 2.06 15.41
CA ALA A 61 -14.68 2.45 15.51
C ALA A 61 -14.49 3.92 15.86
N ILE A 62 -15.31 4.84 15.32
CA ILE A 62 -15.30 6.25 15.71
C ILE A 62 -15.66 6.39 17.19
N TRP A 63 -16.66 5.64 17.65
CA TRP A 63 -17.13 5.71 19.03
C TRP A 63 -16.10 5.15 20.02
N SER A 64 -15.52 3.98 19.72
CA SER A 64 -14.52 3.32 20.59
C SER A 64 -13.13 3.96 20.49
N CYS A 65 -12.62 4.16 19.27
CA CYS A 65 -11.25 4.58 19.02
C CYS A 65 -11.11 6.11 18.91
N GLY A 66 -12.17 6.84 18.55
CA GLY A 66 -12.10 8.27 18.29
C GLY A 66 -11.44 8.60 16.94
N ARG A 67 -11.36 9.90 16.64
CA ARG A 67 -10.81 10.43 15.39
C ARG A 67 -9.45 11.09 15.62
N LYS A 68 -8.47 10.82 14.74
CA LYS A 68 -7.22 11.58 14.60
C LYS A 68 -7.29 12.49 13.39
N VAL A 69 -6.70 13.68 13.52
CA VAL A 69 -6.44 14.55 12.36
C VAL A 69 -5.02 14.24 11.88
N SER A 70 -4.91 13.51 10.77
CA SER A 70 -3.64 13.31 10.09
C SER A 70 -3.28 14.58 9.31
N GLY A 71 -2.09 15.13 9.56
CA GLY A 71 -1.60 16.37 8.93
C GLY A 71 -1.45 17.57 9.87
N ALA A 72 -1.83 17.46 11.15
CA ALA A 72 -1.37 18.39 12.17
C ALA A 72 0.05 17.98 12.58
N GLY A 73 1.06 18.73 12.16
CA GLY A 73 2.44 18.55 12.61
C GLY A 73 2.54 18.78 14.12
N ARG A 74 2.22 17.76 14.91
CA ARG A 74 2.62 17.64 16.32
C ARG A 74 3.82 16.70 16.35
N GLY A 75 4.92 17.22 15.84
CA GLY A 75 6.22 16.56 15.86
C GLY A 75 7.22 17.59 15.37
N GLY A 76 8.15 17.98 16.24
CA GLY A 76 9.26 18.84 15.82
C GLY A 76 9.92 18.24 14.58
N ASN A 77 10.27 19.09 13.61
CA ASN A 77 10.93 18.62 12.40
C ASN A 77 12.21 17.87 12.80
N PRO A 78 12.35 16.57 12.46
CA PRO A 78 13.55 15.80 12.82
C PRO A 78 14.84 16.46 12.30
N ARG A 79 14.74 17.22 11.20
CA ARG A 79 15.85 17.96 10.60
C ARG A 79 16.32 19.18 11.42
N THR A 80 15.65 19.51 12.51
CA THR A 80 15.98 20.63 13.40
C THR A 80 16.22 20.18 14.84
N GLN A 81 16.59 18.92 15.10
CA GLN A 81 16.91 18.45 16.46
C GLN A 81 18.05 19.24 17.12
N TRP A 82 18.99 19.77 16.33
CA TRP A 82 20.06 20.65 16.81
C TRP A 82 19.57 22.06 17.20
N TRP A 83 18.30 22.40 16.92
CA TRP A 83 17.70 23.70 17.24
C TRP A 83 17.19 23.72 18.69
N THR A 84 18.11 23.78 19.64
CA THR A 84 17.83 23.82 21.08
C THR A 84 17.46 25.23 21.56
N LEU A 85 16.99 25.34 22.81
CA LEU A 85 16.76 26.63 23.46
C LEU A 85 18.04 27.48 23.49
N GLU A 86 19.19 26.85 23.76
CA GLU A 86 20.51 27.48 23.78
C GLU A 86 20.88 28.07 22.40
N VAL A 87 20.70 27.29 21.32
CA VAL A 87 20.92 27.78 19.94
C VAL A 87 19.98 28.94 19.62
N ARG A 88 18.70 28.83 20.01
CA ARG A 88 17.71 29.88 19.78
C ARG A 88 18.07 31.18 20.50
N ASP A 89 18.50 31.09 21.75
CA ASP A 89 18.81 32.24 22.58
C ASP A 89 20.12 32.91 22.12
N ALA A 90 21.14 32.13 21.72
CA ALA A 90 22.36 32.64 21.09
C ALA A 90 22.07 33.36 19.75
N VAL A 91 21.22 32.78 18.89
CA VAL A 91 20.80 33.42 17.63
C VAL A 91 19.98 34.68 17.88
N LYS A 92 19.15 34.70 18.93
CA LYS A 92 18.39 35.88 19.34
C LYS A 92 19.32 37.00 19.79
N LEU A 93 20.27 36.71 20.67
CA LEU A 93 21.28 37.66 21.13
C LEU A 93 22.10 38.23 19.97
N LYS A 94 22.57 37.39 19.05
CA LYS A 94 23.25 37.84 17.82
C LYS A 94 22.41 38.82 17.00
N LYS A 95 21.10 38.57 16.85
CA LYS A 95 20.19 39.47 16.11
C LYS A 95 19.98 40.79 16.83
N GLU A 96 19.89 40.77 18.17
CA GLU A 96 19.74 41.96 19.00
C GLU A 96 21.00 42.82 18.96
N SER A 97 22.19 42.22 19.12
CA SER A 97 23.48 42.91 19.00
C SER A 97 23.70 43.48 17.60
N TYR A 98 23.26 42.78 16.55
CA TYR A 98 23.33 43.30 15.18
C TYR A 98 22.45 44.53 14.97
N ARG A 99 21.22 44.53 15.51
CA ARG A 99 20.32 45.70 15.47
C ARG A 99 20.88 46.87 16.27
N ALA A 100 21.48 46.61 17.43
CA ALA A 100 22.12 47.64 18.25
C ALA A 100 23.33 48.27 17.54
N TRP A 101 24.14 47.46 16.85
CA TRP A 101 25.25 47.95 16.02
C TRP A 101 24.77 48.82 14.86
N LEU A 102 23.73 48.39 14.13
CA LEU A 102 23.16 49.18 13.04
C LEU A 102 22.56 50.52 13.52
N ALA A 103 22.02 50.57 14.74
CA ALA A 103 21.38 51.77 15.28
C ALA A 103 22.38 52.79 15.84
N ARG A 104 23.48 52.35 16.47
CA ARG A 104 24.41 53.24 17.19
C ARG A 104 25.76 53.41 16.50
N GLY A 105 26.21 52.42 15.73
CA GLY A 105 27.46 52.48 14.96
C GLY A 105 28.74 52.61 15.80
N THR A 106 28.70 52.37 17.12
CA THR A 106 29.86 52.54 18.01
C THR A 106 30.78 51.32 18.01
N PRO A 107 32.08 51.48 18.30
CA PRO A 107 33.02 50.35 18.41
C PRO A 107 32.58 49.29 19.42
N GLU A 108 32.02 49.70 20.56
CA GLU A 108 31.49 48.81 21.60
C GLU A 108 30.34 47.92 21.10
N THR A 109 29.41 48.50 20.32
CA THR A 109 28.30 47.73 19.73
C THR A 109 28.77 46.77 18.63
N ALA A 110 29.85 47.12 17.92
CA ALA A 110 30.48 46.26 16.93
C ALA A 110 31.18 45.06 17.60
N GLU A 111 31.91 45.28 18.69
CA GLU A 111 32.56 44.23 19.49
C GLU A 111 31.52 43.28 20.10
N ALA A 112 30.45 43.81 20.68
CA ALA A 112 29.35 43.01 21.22
C ALA A 112 28.71 42.10 20.16
N TYR A 113 28.51 42.60 18.93
CA TYR A 113 28.03 41.79 17.82
C TYR A 113 29.04 40.70 17.41
N GLN A 114 30.34 41.02 17.33
CA GLN A 114 31.37 40.04 16.99
C GLN A 114 31.46 38.92 18.02
N GLN A 115 31.37 39.25 19.31
CA GLN A 115 31.32 38.27 20.40
C GLN A 115 30.08 37.38 20.28
N ALA A 116 28.88 37.96 20.15
CA ALA A 116 27.64 37.21 19.98
C ALA A 116 27.66 36.31 18.73
N LYS A 117 28.30 36.77 17.63
CA LYS A 117 28.48 35.98 16.40
C LYS A 117 29.40 34.78 16.61
N ARG A 118 30.53 34.95 17.32
CA ARG A 118 31.44 33.84 17.66
C ARG A 118 30.76 32.82 18.55
N THR A 119 30.13 33.28 19.64
CA THR A 119 29.38 32.41 20.56
C THR A 119 28.28 31.64 19.84
N THR A 120 27.49 32.29 18.98
CA THR A 120 26.46 31.60 18.19
C THR A 120 27.07 30.53 17.27
N THR A 121 28.22 30.79 16.68
CA THR A 121 28.88 29.84 15.77
C THR A 121 29.34 28.59 16.52
N VAL A 122 29.92 28.77 17.71
CA VAL A 122 30.34 27.67 18.60
C VAL A 122 29.13 26.85 19.05
N VAL A 123 28.11 27.49 19.62
CA VAL A 123 26.91 26.81 20.13
C VAL A 123 26.16 26.04 19.04
N VAL A 124 26.07 26.60 17.82
CA VAL A 124 25.47 25.89 16.67
C VAL A 124 26.31 24.69 16.24
N LEU A 125 27.64 24.82 16.27
CA LEU A 125 28.54 23.72 15.90
C LEU A 125 28.41 22.59 16.92
N GLU A 126 28.54 22.89 18.22
CA GLU A 126 28.40 21.92 19.32
C GLU A 126 27.05 21.20 19.28
N ALA A 127 25.95 21.94 19.10
CA ALA A 127 24.61 21.35 19.01
C ALA A 127 24.45 20.43 17.78
N LYS A 128 25.11 20.75 16.66
CA LYS A 128 25.11 19.88 15.47
C LYS A 128 25.97 18.65 15.66
N THR A 129 27.15 18.81 16.27
CA THR A 129 28.07 17.71 16.57
C THR A 129 27.41 16.71 17.50
N ARG A 130 26.78 17.17 18.59
CA ARG A 130 26.08 16.32 19.54
C ARG A 130 24.98 15.48 18.88
N VAL A 131 24.15 16.10 18.03
CA VAL A 131 23.10 15.37 17.29
C VAL A 131 23.69 14.34 16.33
N TRP A 132 24.85 14.62 15.76
CA TRP A 132 25.54 13.68 14.86
C TRP A 132 26.16 12.50 15.62
N GLU A 133 26.72 12.76 16.80
CA GLU A 133 27.25 11.72 17.71
C GLU A 133 26.12 10.82 18.21
N GLU A 134 25.03 11.40 18.74
CA GLU A 134 23.84 10.66 19.17
C GLU A 134 23.25 9.80 18.03
N PHE A 135 23.25 10.34 16.80
CA PHE A 135 22.83 9.60 15.61
C PHE A 135 23.78 8.44 15.28
N GLY A 136 25.10 8.64 15.41
CA GLY A 136 26.12 7.62 15.19
C GLY A 136 25.99 6.46 16.19
N GLU A 137 25.86 6.77 17.48
CA GLU A 137 25.64 5.78 18.54
C GLU A 137 24.36 4.98 18.33
N ALA A 138 23.26 5.66 17.94
CA ALA A 138 22.01 4.99 17.60
C ALA A 138 22.16 4.04 16.39
N MET A 139 22.90 4.47 15.36
CA MET A 139 23.19 3.66 14.18
C MET A 139 24.01 2.41 14.51
N GLU A 140 25.04 2.54 15.35
CA GLU A 140 25.86 1.40 15.78
C GLU A 140 25.04 0.41 16.60
N LYS A 141 24.20 0.90 17.52
CA LYS A 141 23.26 0.06 18.27
C LYS A 141 22.26 -0.65 17.36
N ASP A 142 21.68 0.06 16.40
CA ASP A 142 20.72 -0.50 15.45
C ASP A 142 21.37 -1.55 14.55
N TYR A 143 22.65 -1.39 14.18
CA TYR A 143 23.38 -2.39 13.40
C TYR A 143 23.41 -3.76 14.09
N TRP A 144 23.69 -3.78 15.40
CA TRP A 144 23.79 -5.00 16.19
C TRP A 144 22.44 -5.54 16.66
N THR A 145 21.48 -4.68 17.00
CA THR A 145 20.23 -5.09 17.65
C THR A 145 19.01 -5.12 16.72
N ALA A 146 19.04 -4.34 15.63
CA ALA A 146 17.90 -4.14 14.75
C ALA A 146 18.34 -3.85 13.31
N SER A 147 19.04 -4.82 12.69
CA SER A 147 19.65 -4.70 11.34
C SER A 147 18.71 -4.09 10.28
N TRP A 148 17.41 -4.39 10.33
CA TRP A 148 16.42 -3.77 9.43
C TRP A 148 16.29 -2.25 9.61
N LYS A 149 16.27 -1.74 10.85
CA LYS A 149 16.21 -0.29 11.13
C LYS A 149 17.47 0.43 10.66
N PHE A 150 18.63 -0.20 10.85
CA PHE A 150 19.90 0.28 10.31
C PHE A 150 19.83 0.43 8.79
N TRP A 151 19.45 -0.63 8.07
CA TRP A 151 19.38 -0.60 6.60
C TRP A 151 18.30 0.37 6.08
N GLN A 152 17.17 0.51 6.76
CA GLN A 152 16.18 1.55 6.44
C GLN A 152 16.77 2.96 6.51
N THR A 153 17.56 3.25 7.55
CA THR A 153 18.22 4.54 7.73
C THR A 153 19.30 4.76 6.66
N VAL A 154 20.13 3.76 6.37
CA VAL A 154 21.14 3.80 5.29
C VAL A 154 20.49 4.04 3.93
N TRP A 155 19.41 3.32 3.60
CA TRP A 155 18.70 3.51 2.35
C TRP A 155 18.10 4.91 2.24
N ARG A 156 17.58 5.46 3.33
CA ARG A 156 17.05 6.84 3.36
C ARG A 156 18.15 7.88 3.13
N LEU A 157 19.33 7.70 3.73
CA LEU A 157 20.49 8.58 3.53
C LEU A 157 21.03 8.49 2.10
N ARG A 158 21.20 7.27 1.57
CA ARG A 158 21.66 7.03 0.18
C ARG A 158 20.69 7.56 -0.87
N ARG A 159 19.37 7.54 -0.59
CA ARG A 159 18.34 8.05 -1.50
C ARG A 159 18.38 9.56 -1.73
N GLY A 160 19.12 10.32 -0.92
CA GLY A 160 19.27 11.76 -1.05
C GLY A 160 17.96 12.55 -0.97
N LYS A 161 17.99 13.83 -1.36
CA LYS A 161 16.77 14.63 -1.57
C LYS A 161 16.08 14.07 -2.83
N GLN A 162 15.06 13.24 -2.64
CA GLN A 162 14.21 12.79 -3.74
C GLN A 162 13.54 14.03 -4.35
N LEU A 163 13.93 14.39 -5.56
CA LEU A 163 13.07 15.21 -6.41
C LEU A 163 11.79 14.40 -6.59
N THR A 164 10.71 14.82 -5.94
CA THR A 164 9.38 14.51 -6.43
C THR A 164 9.35 15.08 -7.83
N ALA A 165 9.41 14.20 -8.83
CA ALA A 165 9.18 14.60 -10.20
C ALA A 165 7.72 15.06 -10.25
N ASN A 166 7.50 16.36 -10.08
CA ASN A 166 6.21 17.00 -10.32
C ASN A 166 5.98 17.16 -11.83
N THR A 167 6.61 16.30 -12.64
CA THR A 167 6.58 16.38 -14.08
C THR A 167 6.65 14.99 -14.69
N VAL A 168 5.85 14.74 -15.73
CA VAL A 168 5.73 13.45 -16.42
C VAL A 168 5.69 13.72 -17.92
N TYR A 169 6.28 12.86 -18.74
CA TYR A 169 6.18 12.92 -20.19
C TYR A 169 4.87 12.28 -20.67
N SER A 170 4.16 12.98 -21.55
CA SER A 170 3.03 12.42 -22.30
C SER A 170 3.49 11.44 -23.37
N GLY A 171 2.56 10.70 -23.99
CA GLY A 171 2.85 9.77 -25.08
C GLY A 171 3.46 10.43 -26.32
N GLY A 172 3.22 11.73 -26.50
CA GLY A 172 3.83 12.57 -27.55
C GLY A 172 5.20 13.16 -27.18
N GLY A 173 5.72 12.89 -25.97
CA GLY A 173 7.00 13.42 -25.50
C GLY A 173 6.94 14.81 -24.84
N GLU A 174 5.75 15.37 -24.63
CA GLU A 174 5.58 16.67 -23.97
C GLU A 174 5.73 16.56 -22.46
N LEU A 175 6.36 17.54 -21.83
CA LEU A 175 6.57 17.56 -20.38
C LEU A 175 5.36 18.19 -19.67
N LEU A 176 4.55 17.36 -19.01
CA LEU A 176 3.44 17.79 -18.17
C LEU A 176 3.99 18.24 -16.80
N ALA A 177 3.51 19.36 -16.27
CA ALA A 177 3.94 19.91 -14.97
C ALA A 177 2.77 20.28 -14.04
N SER A 178 1.54 20.37 -14.57
CA SER A 178 0.34 20.60 -13.78
C SER A 178 -0.12 19.31 -13.11
N ASN A 179 -0.53 19.39 -11.84
CA ASN A 179 -1.04 18.21 -11.13
C ASN A 179 -2.27 17.59 -11.81
N GLY A 180 -3.14 18.41 -12.42
CA GLY A 180 -4.33 17.91 -13.12
C GLY A 180 -3.94 17.07 -14.33
N ASP A 181 -3.09 17.62 -15.19
CA ASP A 181 -2.62 16.97 -16.42
C ASP A 181 -1.82 15.69 -16.11
N ILE A 182 -1.01 15.70 -15.04
CA ILE A 182 -0.29 14.51 -14.59
C ILE A 182 -1.26 13.41 -14.17
N ILE A 183 -2.30 13.73 -13.39
CA ILE A 183 -3.29 12.74 -12.95
C ILE A 183 -4.09 12.22 -14.15
N GLY A 184 -4.52 13.10 -15.05
CA GLY A 184 -5.21 12.73 -16.29
C GLY A 184 -4.37 11.76 -17.13
N TRP A 185 -3.10 12.08 -17.32
CA TRP A 185 -2.18 11.22 -18.07
C TRP A 185 -1.92 9.86 -17.38
N TRP A 186 -1.82 9.82 -16.05
CA TRP A 186 -1.75 8.55 -15.33
C TRP A 186 -3.00 7.70 -15.53
N ASN A 187 -4.18 8.32 -15.57
CA ASN A 187 -5.44 7.63 -15.81
C ASN A 187 -5.46 7.02 -17.21
N GLU A 188 -5.22 7.83 -18.25
CA GLU A 188 -5.17 7.38 -19.65
C GLU A 188 -4.15 6.25 -19.86
N TYR A 189 -2.96 6.40 -19.27
CA TYR A 189 -1.91 5.39 -19.36
C TYR A 189 -2.35 4.04 -18.77
N PHE A 190 -2.96 4.03 -17.59
CA PHE A 190 -3.43 2.78 -16.96
C PHE A 190 -4.68 2.23 -17.62
N GLU A 191 -5.59 3.09 -18.09
CA GLU A 191 -6.77 2.69 -18.85
C GLU A 191 -6.39 1.93 -20.13
N TYR A 192 -5.45 2.48 -20.90
CA TYR A 192 -4.90 1.83 -22.08
C TYR A 192 -4.14 0.54 -21.72
N LEU A 193 -3.35 0.57 -20.65
CA LEU A 193 -2.51 -0.58 -20.28
C LEU A 193 -3.34 -1.78 -19.81
N LEU A 194 -4.41 -1.55 -19.04
CA LEU A 194 -5.22 -2.58 -18.37
C LEU A 194 -6.38 -3.11 -19.22
N ASN A 195 -6.72 -2.42 -20.32
CA ASN A 195 -7.82 -2.77 -21.21
C ASN A 195 -7.31 -2.86 -22.66
N PRO A 196 -6.57 -3.92 -23.03
CA PRO A 196 -6.15 -4.13 -24.40
C PRO A 196 -7.35 -4.31 -25.33
N THR A 197 -7.33 -3.65 -26.49
CA THR A 197 -8.45 -3.51 -27.44
C THR A 197 -8.95 -4.81 -28.08
N ASP A 198 -8.18 -5.90 -28.00
CA ASP A 198 -8.48 -7.18 -28.65
C ASP A 198 -9.05 -8.21 -27.66
N THR A 199 -10.16 -7.87 -26.99
CA THR A 199 -10.94 -8.87 -26.25
C THR A 199 -12.21 -9.21 -27.02
N PRO A 200 -12.38 -10.45 -27.51
CA PRO A 200 -13.68 -10.90 -27.98
C PRO A 200 -14.68 -10.83 -26.82
N SER A 201 -15.90 -10.37 -27.11
CA SER A 201 -17.00 -10.40 -26.16
C SER A 201 -17.42 -11.86 -25.95
N VAL A 202 -17.27 -12.36 -24.73
CA VAL A 202 -17.81 -13.66 -24.35
C VAL A 202 -19.32 -13.49 -24.17
N GLU A 203 -20.12 -14.27 -24.90
CA GLU A 203 -21.56 -14.38 -24.65
C GLU A 203 -21.76 -15.19 -23.35
N GLU A 204 -22.59 -14.68 -22.44
CA GLU A 204 -22.98 -15.38 -21.22
C GLU A 204 -23.79 -16.62 -21.60
N THR A 205 -23.15 -17.80 -21.58
CA THR A 205 -23.86 -19.07 -21.72
C THR A 205 -24.45 -19.50 -20.37
N GLU A 206 -25.70 -19.97 -20.38
CA GLU A 206 -26.40 -20.45 -19.20
C GLU A 206 -25.62 -21.57 -18.50
N ALA A 207 -25.44 -21.45 -17.18
CA ALA A 207 -24.66 -22.37 -16.36
C ALA A 207 -25.36 -23.73 -16.23
N GLU A 208 -24.63 -24.82 -16.49
CA GLU A 208 -25.00 -26.16 -16.00
C GLU A 208 -24.49 -26.34 -14.56
N ASP A 209 -25.34 -26.92 -13.70
CA ASP A 209 -25.07 -27.14 -12.27
C ASP A 209 -23.81 -27.99 -12.06
N SER A 210 -22.71 -27.35 -11.67
CA SER A 210 -21.49 -28.01 -11.21
C SER A 210 -21.46 -28.12 -9.68
N GLU A 211 -20.74 -29.12 -9.15
CA GLU A 211 -20.57 -29.40 -7.71
C GLU A 211 -19.97 -28.24 -6.87
N VAL A 212 -19.65 -27.09 -7.48
CA VAL A 212 -19.13 -25.89 -6.79
C VAL A 212 -20.25 -25.07 -6.12
N ASP A 213 -21.50 -25.54 -6.10
CA ASP A 213 -22.64 -24.80 -5.52
C ASP A 213 -22.70 -24.79 -3.96
N SER A 214 -21.59 -25.14 -3.29
CA SER A 214 -21.53 -25.09 -1.83
C SER A 214 -21.37 -23.66 -1.31
N PHE A 215 -22.14 -23.29 -0.27
CA PHE A 215 -22.01 -21.99 0.39
C PHE A 215 -20.59 -21.74 0.91
N ILE A 216 -20.16 -20.48 0.87
CA ILE A 216 -18.89 -20.04 1.46
C ILE A 216 -19.00 -20.20 2.97
N THR A 217 -18.10 -21.01 3.53
CA THR A 217 -18.03 -21.31 4.96
C THR A 217 -17.22 -20.26 5.71
N GLN A 218 -17.52 -20.11 7.00
CA GLN A 218 -16.74 -19.20 7.87
C GLN A 218 -15.28 -19.65 8.02
N ALA A 219 -14.99 -20.94 7.87
CA ALA A 219 -13.63 -21.47 7.89
C ALA A 219 -12.79 -20.96 6.72
N GLU A 220 -13.34 -21.01 5.49
CA GLU A 220 -12.69 -20.47 4.28
C GLU A 220 -12.34 -18.99 4.45
N VAL A 221 -13.29 -18.19 4.96
CA VAL A 221 -13.11 -16.74 5.20
C VAL A 221 -12.05 -16.49 6.27
N THR A 222 -12.06 -17.27 7.35
CA THR A 222 -11.11 -17.10 8.47
C THR A 222 -9.68 -17.37 8.03
N GLU A 223 -9.48 -18.40 7.20
CA GLU A 223 -8.14 -18.82 6.77
C GLU A 223 -7.49 -17.79 5.82
N VAL A 224 -8.28 -17.04 5.03
CA VAL A 224 -7.78 -16.02 4.11
C VAL A 224 -7.51 -14.65 4.76
N LEU A 225 -7.98 -14.42 5.99
CA LEU A 225 -7.84 -13.15 6.72
C LEU A 225 -6.41 -12.95 7.27
N GLY A 226 -5.51 -12.40 6.44
CA GLY A 226 -4.12 -12.12 6.82
C GLY A 226 -3.47 -10.85 6.22
N GLY A 227 -2.90 -10.00 7.08
CA GLY A 227 -1.61 -9.30 6.88
C GLY A 227 -1.40 -8.28 5.74
N LYS A 228 -2.44 -7.72 5.11
CA LYS A 228 -2.30 -6.79 3.96
C LYS A 228 -2.74 -5.35 4.25
N ALA A 229 -2.31 -4.40 3.42
CA ALA A 229 -2.71 -2.99 3.50
C ALA A 229 -4.20 -2.79 3.14
N ALA A 230 -4.85 -1.84 3.80
CA ALA A 230 -6.24 -1.44 3.55
C ALA A 230 -6.43 -0.86 2.13
N GLY A 231 -7.65 -0.98 1.60
CA GLY A 231 -8.07 -0.38 0.34
C GLY A 231 -8.66 1.02 0.51
N VAL A 232 -9.53 1.41 -0.41
CA VAL A 232 -10.30 2.67 -0.38
C VAL A 232 -11.19 2.76 0.87
N ASP A 233 -11.64 1.60 1.34
CA ASP A 233 -12.46 1.39 2.52
C ASP A 233 -11.74 1.74 3.85
N GLU A 234 -10.41 1.91 3.82
CA GLU A 234 -9.56 2.18 5.00
C GLU A 234 -9.66 1.09 6.12
N ILE A 235 -10.29 -0.06 5.84
CA ILE A 235 -10.39 -1.18 6.78
C ILE A 235 -9.11 -2.01 6.70
N HIS A 236 -8.39 -2.13 7.82
CA HIS A 236 -7.22 -3.03 7.90
C HIS A 236 -7.60 -4.43 8.41
N PRO A 237 -6.88 -5.48 7.99
CA PRO A 237 -7.12 -6.86 8.42
C PRO A 237 -6.97 -7.07 9.93
N GLU A 238 -6.10 -6.30 10.58
CA GLU A 238 -5.94 -6.32 12.05
C GLU A 238 -7.23 -5.95 12.77
N TYR A 239 -8.06 -5.09 12.16
CA TYR A 239 -9.32 -4.67 12.74
C TYR A 239 -10.36 -5.77 12.57
N LEU A 240 -10.47 -6.39 11.39
CA LEU A 240 -11.36 -7.54 11.19
C LEU A 240 -11.03 -8.70 12.15
N LYS A 241 -9.75 -8.97 12.42
CA LYS A 241 -9.35 -9.96 13.44
C LYS A 241 -9.82 -9.58 14.85
N SER A 242 -9.87 -8.29 15.16
CA SER A 242 -10.32 -7.80 16.46
C SER A 242 -11.84 -7.90 16.66
N LEU A 243 -12.60 -8.04 15.56
CA LEU A 243 -14.07 -8.19 15.56
C LEU A 243 -14.55 -9.63 15.82
N GLU A 244 -13.61 -10.55 16.06
CA GLU A 244 -13.86 -11.95 16.46
C GLU A 244 -14.92 -12.65 15.59
N VAL A 245 -15.82 -13.42 16.21
CA VAL A 245 -16.83 -14.26 15.52
C VAL A 245 -17.85 -13.42 14.76
N VAL A 246 -18.18 -12.21 15.25
CA VAL A 246 -19.22 -11.35 14.68
C VAL A 246 -18.75 -10.70 13.38
N GLY A 247 -17.51 -10.21 13.32
CA GLY A 247 -16.96 -9.68 12.07
C GLY A 247 -16.82 -10.75 10.99
N LEU A 248 -16.42 -11.97 11.40
CA LEU A 248 -16.28 -13.11 10.49
C LEU A 248 -17.62 -13.59 9.93
N SER A 249 -18.67 -13.68 10.75
CA SER A 249 -20.00 -14.11 10.29
C SER A 249 -20.58 -13.14 9.25
N TRP A 250 -20.33 -11.84 9.42
CA TRP A 250 -20.70 -10.81 8.45
C TRP A 250 -19.99 -10.93 7.12
N LEU A 251 -18.66 -11.01 7.14
CA LEU A 251 -17.88 -11.17 5.92
C LEU A 251 -18.32 -12.42 5.18
N THR A 252 -18.61 -13.50 5.91
CA THR A 252 -19.14 -14.74 5.36
C THR A 252 -20.53 -14.53 4.74
N ARG A 253 -21.43 -13.79 5.40
CA ARG A 253 -22.75 -13.42 4.83
C ARG A 253 -22.58 -12.63 3.54
N LEU A 254 -21.76 -11.57 3.53
CA LEU A 254 -21.51 -10.74 2.36
C LEU A 254 -20.90 -11.54 1.20
N CYS A 255 -19.94 -12.41 1.47
CA CYS A 255 -19.36 -13.31 0.46
C CYS A 255 -20.42 -14.25 -0.12
N ASN A 256 -21.33 -14.78 0.70
CA ASN A 256 -22.41 -15.65 0.23
C ASN A 256 -23.47 -14.89 -0.58
N ILE A 257 -23.78 -13.64 -0.22
CA ILE A 257 -24.66 -12.79 -1.02
C ILE A 257 -24.02 -12.54 -2.38
N ALA A 258 -22.74 -12.15 -2.41
CA ALA A 258 -21.98 -11.95 -3.65
C ALA A 258 -21.93 -13.22 -4.52
N TRP A 259 -21.68 -14.36 -3.89
CA TRP A 259 -21.66 -15.67 -4.54
C TRP A 259 -23.00 -16.03 -5.18
N ARG A 260 -24.12 -15.81 -4.48
CA ARG A 260 -25.46 -16.14 -4.99
C ARG A 260 -25.95 -15.16 -6.05
N SER A 261 -25.62 -13.87 -5.92
CA SER A 261 -26.12 -12.84 -6.82
C SER A 261 -25.24 -12.65 -8.06
N GLY A 262 -24.00 -13.15 -8.06
CA GLY A 262 -23.01 -12.90 -9.11
C GLY A 262 -22.53 -11.44 -9.16
N THR A 263 -22.85 -10.64 -8.15
CA THR A 263 -22.55 -9.20 -8.12
C THR A 263 -21.78 -8.85 -6.86
N VAL A 264 -20.88 -7.88 -6.93
CA VAL A 264 -20.14 -7.33 -5.78
C VAL A 264 -20.47 -5.86 -5.57
N PRO A 265 -20.31 -5.31 -4.36
CA PRO A 265 -20.45 -3.87 -4.14
C PRO A 265 -19.46 -3.08 -5.01
N LEU A 266 -19.86 -1.87 -5.40
CA LEU A 266 -19.06 -0.94 -6.19
C LEU A 266 -17.71 -0.65 -5.52
N ASP A 267 -17.67 -0.57 -4.19
CA ASP A 267 -16.44 -0.39 -3.42
C ASP A 267 -15.47 -1.57 -3.56
N TRP A 268 -15.97 -2.79 -3.82
CA TRP A 268 -15.14 -3.97 -4.04
C TRP A 268 -14.63 -4.04 -5.49
N ALA A 269 -15.44 -3.56 -6.44
CA ALA A 269 -15.06 -3.39 -7.84
C ALA A 269 -14.13 -2.18 -8.07
N THR A 270 -14.11 -1.23 -7.13
CA THR A 270 -13.27 -0.03 -7.21
C THR A 270 -11.91 -0.26 -6.59
N ALA A 271 -10.85 0.16 -7.31
CA ALA A 271 -9.48 -0.01 -6.84
C ALA A 271 -8.64 1.25 -7.04
N VAL A 272 -7.71 1.50 -6.12
CA VAL A 272 -6.77 2.61 -6.22
C VAL A 272 -5.44 2.11 -6.77
N VAL A 273 -5.03 2.62 -7.93
CA VAL A 273 -3.74 2.31 -8.52
C VAL A 273 -2.67 3.26 -7.98
N ILE A 274 -1.67 2.70 -7.32
CA ILE A 274 -0.50 3.43 -6.83
C ILE A 274 0.69 3.13 -7.75
N PRO A 275 1.19 4.11 -8.53
CA PRO A 275 2.38 3.92 -9.34
C PRO A 275 3.63 3.88 -8.46
N LEU A 276 4.33 2.75 -8.47
CA LEU A 276 5.59 2.54 -7.77
C LEU A 276 6.76 2.50 -8.75
N PHE A 277 7.69 3.43 -8.60
CA PHE A 277 8.84 3.55 -9.48
C PHE A 277 9.70 2.27 -9.44
N LYS A 278 9.97 1.69 -10.62
CA LYS A 278 10.75 0.46 -10.78
C LYS A 278 12.20 0.75 -11.18
N LYS A 279 12.43 1.37 -12.35
CA LYS A 279 13.76 1.67 -12.92
C LYS A 279 13.66 2.70 -14.05
N GLY A 280 14.75 3.36 -14.45
CA GLY A 280 14.78 4.28 -15.60
C GLY A 280 14.47 5.75 -15.25
N ASP A 281 13.97 6.52 -16.22
CA ASP A 281 13.55 7.91 -15.99
C ASP A 281 12.20 7.95 -15.25
N ARG A 282 12.15 8.72 -14.15
CA ARG A 282 10.95 8.94 -13.31
C ARG A 282 9.87 9.76 -13.98
N ARG A 283 10.20 10.43 -15.08
CA ARG A 283 9.21 11.20 -15.85
C ARG A 283 8.43 10.30 -16.81
N VAL A 284 8.80 9.03 -16.98
CA VAL A 284 8.16 8.12 -17.93
C VAL A 284 7.24 7.15 -17.19
N CYS A 285 5.95 7.08 -17.53
CA CYS A 285 4.97 6.24 -16.82
C CYS A 285 5.28 4.73 -16.91
N SER A 286 5.82 4.26 -18.04
CA SER A 286 6.17 2.84 -18.24
C SER A 286 7.25 2.30 -17.29
N ASN A 287 8.00 3.21 -16.64
CA ASN A 287 9.01 2.90 -15.64
C ASN A 287 8.43 2.66 -14.24
N TYR A 288 7.12 2.76 -14.08
CA TYR A 288 6.40 2.50 -12.85
C TYR A 288 5.60 1.21 -12.94
N ARG A 289 5.46 0.54 -11.80
CA ARG A 289 4.56 -0.57 -11.59
C ARG A 289 3.29 -0.05 -10.94
N GLY A 290 2.13 -0.26 -11.55
CA GLY A 290 0.85 -0.04 -10.89
C GLY A 290 0.64 -1.09 -9.81
N ILE A 291 0.48 -0.66 -8.55
CA ILE A 291 -0.03 -1.55 -7.50
C ILE A 291 -1.45 -1.15 -7.19
N THR A 292 -2.35 -2.09 -7.43
CA THR A 292 -3.78 -1.93 -7.21
C THR A 292 -4.13 -2.24 -5.76
N LEU A 293 -4.68 -1.26 -5.04
CA LEU A 293 -5.23 -1.43 -3.70
C LEU A 293 -6.74 -1.65 -3.80
N LEU A 294 -7.14 -2.91 -3.65
CA LEU A 294 -8.54 -3.34 -3.52
C LEU A 294 -9.05 -3.15 -2.08
N SER A 295 -10.36 -3.03 -1.92
CA SER A 295 -11.02 -3.11 -0.61
C SER A 295 -10.65 -4.41 0.10
N LEU A 296 -10.62 -4.38 1.43
CA LEU A 296 -10.26 -5.57 2.20
C LEU A 296 -11.29 -6.70 2.03
N PRO A 297 -12.61 -6.44 2.09
CA PRO A 297 -13.61 -7.48 1.84
C PRO A 297 -13.58 -8.01 0.40
N GLY A 298 -13.31 -7.15 -0.59
CA GLY A 298 -13.06 -7.57 -1.97
C GLY A 298 -11.85 -8.52 -2.06
N LYS A 299 -10.72 -8.21 -1.39
CA LYS A 299 -9.55 -9.10 -1.33
C LYS A 299 -9.85 -10.44 -0.66
N VAL A 300 -10.65 -10.43 0.41
CA VAL A 300 -11.07 -11.64 1.12
C VAL A 300 -11.88 -12.50 0.17
N TYR A 301 -12.89 -11.92 -0.48
CA TYR A 301 -13.73 -12.61 -1.45
C TYR A 301 -12.90 -13.19 -2.61
N SER A 302 -12.05 -12.39 -3.28
CA SER A 302 -11.19 -12.89 -4.36
C SER A 302 -10.25 -14.03 -3.93
N ARG A 303 -9.81 -14.04 -2.66
CA ARG A 303 -8.95 -15.12 -2.13
C ARG A 303 -9.75 -16.40 -1.84
N VAL A 304 -10.99 -16.27 -1.39
CA VAL A 304 -11.90 -17.41 -1.27
C VAL A 304 -12.14 -18.02 -2.65
N LEU A 305 -12.42 -17.20 -3.67
CA LEU A 305 -12.59 -17.67 -5.04
C LEU A 305 -11.34 -18.37 -5.57
N GLU A 306 -10.16 -17.76 -5.40
CA GLU A 306 -8.89 -18.36 -5.82
C GLU A 306 -8.67 -19.75 -5.21
N ARG A 307 -9.00 -19.95 -3.93
CA ARG A 307 -8.86 -21.25 -3.26
C ARG A 307 -9.85 -22.31 -3.72
N ARG A 308 -11.02 -21.90 -4.21
CA ARG A 308 -11.99 -22.82 -4.82
C ARG A 308 -11.59 -23.22 -6.24
N VAL A 309 -11.00 -22.28 -6.98
CA VAL A 309 -10.52 -22.50 -8.36
C VAL A 309 -9.21 -23.29 -8.39
N GLN A 310 -8.32 -23.07 -7.42
CA GLN A 310 -6.98 -23.65 -7.40
C GLN A 310 -6.95 -25.19 -7.54
N PRO A 311 -7.76 -25.99 -6.81
CA PRO A 311 -7.78 -27.45 -6.98
C PRO A 311 -8.24 -27.95 -8.35
N LEU A 312 -9.02 -27.15 -9.09
CA LEU A 312 -9.49 -27.48 -10.44
C LEU A 312 -8.39 -27.24 -11.48
N VAL A 313 -7.65 -26.15 -11.31
CA VAL A 313 -6.63 -25.68 -12.26
C VAL A 313 -5.28 -26.39 -12.05
N GLU A 314 -4.88 -26.64 -10.80
CA GLU A 314 -3.55 -27.19 -10.46
C GLU A 314 -3.20 -28.49 -11.19
N PRO A 315 -4.08 -29.51 -11.28
CA PRO A 315 -3.76 -30.77 -11.97
C PRO A 315 -3.51 -30.62 -13.48
N GLN A 316 -3.90 -29.48 -14.07
CA GLN A 316 -3.81 -29.22 -15.50
C GLN A 316 -2.59 -28.37 -15.86
N ILE A 317 -1.92 -27.79 -14.87
CA ILE A 317 -0.71 -27.00 -15.06
C ILE A 317 0.47 -27.95 -15.29
N GLN A 318 1.29 -27.62 -16.28
CA GLN A 318 2.49 -28.39 -16.63
C GLN A 318 3.52 -28.37 -15.49
N GLU A 319 4.26 -29.47 -15.31
CA GLU A 319 5.24 -29.64 -14.23
C GLU A 319 6.39 -28.63 -14.32
N GLU A 320 6.72 -28.16 -15.54
CA GLU A 320 7.74 -27.15 -15.77
C GLU A 320 7.35 -25.76 -15.22
N GLN A 321 6.09 -25.53 -14.86
CA GLN A 321 5.64 -24.27 -14.26
C GLN A 321 5.82 -24.31 -12.73
N CYS A 322 6.97 -23.86 -12.23
CA CYS A 322 7.19 -23.81 -10.77
C CYS A 322 6.67 -22.53 -10.10
N ARG A 323 6.46 -21.45 -10.86
CA ARG A 323 6.10 -20.16 -10.24
C ARG A 323 4.62 -20.12 -9.87
N PHE A 324 4.34 -19.69 -8.64
CA PHE A 324 3.00 -19.63 -8.04
C PHE A 324 2.34 -20.99 -7.79
N GLN A 325 3.08 -22.09 -7.94
CA GLN A 325 2.64 -23.42 -7.53
C GLN A 325 2.98 -23.67 -6.06
N PRO A 326 2.10 -24.29 -5.28
CA PRO A 326 2.46 -24.81 -3.97
C PRO A 326 3.64 -25.76 -4.09
N SER A 327 4.46 -25.84 -3.04
CA SER A 327 5.63 -26.73 -2.93
C SER A 327 6.75 -26.58 -3.98
N HIS A 328 6.64 -25.66 -4.93
CA HIS A 328 7.69 -25.39 -5.93
C HIS A 328 8.41 -24.08 -5.64
N GLY A 329 9.72 -24.04 -5.88
CA GLY A 329 10.57 -22.89 -5.66
C GLY A 329 11.55 -22.62 -6.79
N THR A 330 12.28 -21.51 -6.68
CA THR A 330 13.32 -21.14 -7.66
C THR A 330 14.46 -22.16 -7.70
N LEU A 331 14.68 -22.89 -6.59
CA LEU A 331 15.71 -23.92 -6.52
C LEU A 331 15.42 -25.11 -7.43
N ASP A 332 14.16 -25.49 -7.59
CA ASP A 332 13.77 -26.61 -8.44
C ASP A 332 14.09 -26.30 -9.91
N GLN A 333 13.73 -25.10 -10.37
CA GLN A 333 14.06 -24.62 -11.71
C GLN A 333 15.56 -24.50 -11.94
N LEU A 334 16.30 -24.00 -10.94
CA LEU A 334 17.75 -23.91 -11.01
C LEU A 334 18.38 -25.30 -11.09
N TYR A 335 17.89 -26.25 -10.29
CA TYR A 335 18.34 -27.65 -10.33
C TYR A 335 18.09 -28.28 -11.70
N THR A 336 16.89 -28.13 -12.27
CA THR A 336 16.56 -28.63 -13.61
C THR A 336 17.49 -28.05 -14.68
N LEU A 337 17.72 -26.73 -14.66
CA LEU A 337 18.66 -26.08 -15.57
C LEU A 337 20.08 -26.62 -15.42
N HIS A 338 20.54 -26.81 -14.17
CA HIS A 338 21.86 -27.40 -13.89
C HIS A 338 21.97 -28.82 -14.43
N ARG A 339 20.94 -29.66 -14.27
CA ARG A 339 20.94 -31.05 -14.77
C ARG A 339 21.03 -31.12 -16.29
N VAL A 340 20.28 -30.25 -16.99
CA VAL A 340 20.35 -30.14 -18.46
C VAL A 340 21.76 -29.74 -18.90
N LEU A 341 22.37 -28.77 -18.22
CA LEU A 341 23.73 -28.32 -18.51
C LEU A 341 24.79 -29.41 -18.26
N GLU A 342 24.73 -30.10 -17.11
CA GLU A 342 25.66 -31.17 -16.76
C GLU A 342 25.59 -32.33 -17.76
N GLY A 343 24.38 -32.80 -18.09
CA GLY A 343 24.21 -33.88 -19.05
C GLY A 343 24.70 -33.49 -20.45
N SER A 344 24.40 -32.28 -20.89
CA SER A 344 24.89 -31.82 -22.20
C SER A 344 26.40 -31.68 -22.24
N TRP A 345 27.02 -31.27 -21.13
CA TRP A 345 28.47 -31.22 -20.98
C TRP A 345 29.10 -32.62 -21.05
N GLU A 346 28.53 -33.59 -20.35
CA GLU A 346 29.01 -34.99 -20.33
C GLU A 346 29.02 -35.62 -21.73
N PHE A 347 27.98 -35.37 -22.53
CA PHE A 347 27.85 -35.93 -23.87
C PHE A 347 28.33 -35.00 -24.99
N ALA A 348 29.06 -33.93 -24.64
CA ALA A 348 29.58 -32.91 -25.56
C ALA A 348 28.51 -32.37 -26.55
N GLN A 349 27.27 -32.24 -26.08
CA GLN A 349 26.16 -31.70 -26.86
C GLN A 349 26.14 -30.18 -26.75
N PRO A 350 25.96 -29.45 -27.87
CA PRO A 350 25.80 -28.00 -27.82
C PRO A 350 24.47 -27.64 -27.16
N VAL A 351 24.50 -26.68 -26.22
CA VAL A 351 23.31 -26.13 -25.56
C VAL A 351 23.09 -24.69 -26.01
N HIS A 352 21.87 -24.38 -26.42
CA HIS A 352 21.43 -23.02 -26.70
C HIS A 352 20.29 -22.65 -25.73
N MET A 353 20.38 -21.47 -25.12
CA MET A 353 19.39 -20.98 -24.17
C MET A 353 18.69 -19.74 -24.73
N CYS A 354 17.36 -19.73 -24.65
CA CYS A 354 16.54 -18.58 -24.99
C CYS A 354 15.85 -18.07 -23.72
N PHE A 355 16.08 -16.81 -23.37
CA PHE A 355 15.41 -16.15 -22.24
C PHE A 355 14.27 -15.30 -22.78
N VAL A 356 13.04 -15.62 -22.38
CA VAL A 356 11.83 -14.91 -22.77
C VAL A 356 11.24 -14.22 -21.54
N ASP A 357 10.98 -12.91 -21.64
CA ASP A 357 10.31 -12.13 -20.59
C ASP A 357 9.16 -11.34 -21.20
N LEU A 358 7.98 -11.45 -20.59
CA LEU A 358 6.78 -10.77 -21.06
C LEU A 358 6.71 -9.35 -20.49
N GLU A 359 6.56 -8.36 -21.37
CA GLU A 359 6.39 -6.98 -20.94
C GLU A 359 5.02 -6.78 -20.28
N LYS A 360 5.01 -6.40 -19.00
CA LYS A 360 3.79 -6.07 -18.23
C LYS A 360 2.75 -7.20 -18.27
N ALA A 361 3.22 -8.44 -18.06
CA ALA A 361 2.43 -9.66 -18.17
C ALA A 361 1.10 -9.64 -17.41
N PHE A 362 1.06 -9.07 -16.19
CA PHE A 362 -0.17 -9.00 -15.40
C PHE A 362 -1.14 -7.92 -15.87
N ASP A 363 -0.62 -6.83 -16.44
CA ASP A 363 -1.44 -5.69 -16.81
C ASP A 363 -2.11 -5.91 -18.18
N ARG A 364 -1.48 -6.70 -19.07
CA ARG A 364 -1.92 -6.91 -20.45
C ARG A 364 -2.67 -8.23 -20.70
N VAL A 365 -3.21 -8.87 -19.65
CA VAL A 365 -3.94 -10.14 -19.82
C VAL A 365 -5.28 -9.88 -20.53
N PRO A 366 -5.53 -10.49 -21.71
CA PRO A 366 -6.83 -10.40 -22.37
C PRO A 366 -7.86 -11.21 -21.57
N ARG A 367 -8.85 -10.53 -20.98
CA ARG A 367 -9.80 -11.16 -20.05
C ARG A 367 -10.73 -12.17 -20.73
N GLY A 368 -11.14 -11.94 -21.98
CA GLY A 368 -11.96 -12.88 -22.75
C GLY A 368 -11.28 -14.25 -22.89
N ILE A 369 -10.02 -14.25 -23.34
CA ILE A 369 -9.21 -15.47 -23.48
C ILE A 369 -8.97 -16.13 -22.11
N LEU A 370 -8.76 -15.33 -21.04
CA LEU A 370 -8.61 -15.89 -19.70
C LEU A 370 -9.86 -16.67 -19.26
N TRP A 371 -11.06 -16.16 -19.56
CA TRP A 371 -12.31 -16.85 -19.26
C TRP A 371 -12.48 -18.14 -20.07
N GLU A 372 -12.12 -18.12 -21.36
CA GLU A 372 -12.12 -19.32 -22.22
C GLU A 372 -11.20 -20.41 -21.65
N ILE A 373 -9.98 -20.05 -21.23
CA ILE A 373 -9.03 -20.99 -20.62
C ILE A 373 -9.56 -21.54 -19.29
N LEU A 374 -10.14 -20.70 -18.44
CA LEU A 374 -10.74 -21.15 -17.17
C LEU A 374 -11.88 -22.14 -17.43
N TRP A 375 -12.70 -21.90 -18.45
CA TRP A 375 -13.76 -22.80 -18.87
C TRP A 375 -13.22 -24.15 -19.34
N GLU A 376 -12.19 -24.15 -20.20
CA GLU A 376 -11.50 -25.37 -20.62
C GLU A 376 -10.92 -26.15 -19.43
N TYR A 377 -10.52 -25.45 -18.38
CA TYR A 377 -9.95 -26.02 -17.17
C TYR A 377 -11.02 -26.49 -16.17
N GLY A 378 -12.29 -26.55 -16.57
CA GLY A 378 -13.37 -27.06 -15.73
C GLY A 378 -13.88 -26.06 -14.68
N VAL A 379 -13.51 -24.79 -14.79
CA VAL A 379 -14.08 -23.72 -13.96
C VAL A 379 -15.40 -23.28 -14.59
N HIS A 380 -16.49 -23.84 -14.08
CA HIS A 380 -17.86 -23.57 -14.53
C HIS A 380 -18.73 -23.04 -13.39
N GLY A 381 -19.88 -22.45 -13.73
CA GLY A 381 -20.87 -21.95 -12.76
C GLY A 381 -20.82 -20.43 -12.54
N PRO A 382 -21.38 -19.92 -11.43
CA PRO A 382 -21.53 -18.48 -11.16
C PRO A 382 -20.22 -17.77 -10.73
N LEU A 383 -19.06 -18.33 -11.09
CA LEU A 383 -17.73 -17.86 -10.71
C LEU A 383 -17.25 -16.64 -11.49
#